data_AF-A0A2V6J1W7-F1
#
_entry.id   AF-A0A2V6J1W7-F1
#
_cell.length_a   1.000
_cell.length_b   1.000
_cell.length_c   1.000
_cell.angle_alpha   90.00
_cell.angle_beta   90.00
_cell.angle_gamma   90.00
#
_symmetry.space_group_name_H-M   'P 1'
#
loop_
_entity.id
_entity.type
_entity.pdbx_description
1 polymer ?
#
loop_
_entity_poly.entity_id
_entity_poly.type
_entity_poly.pdbx_seq_one_letter_code
_entity_poly.pdbx_strand_id
1 'polypeptide(L)' 'MERVFGLETEYGITVEGADSVDVVAESIALVRSYTEHGALMKWDYGHEDPHRDARGFRARELRQDVDE' A
#
# COMPACT_ATOMS: atom_id res chain seq x y z
N MET A 1 3.66 -28.08 5.99
CA MET A 1 2.72 -26.94 6.08
C MET A 1 2.92 -26.16 4.80
N GLU A 2 1.99 -26.26 3.84
CA GLU A 2 2.02 -25.42 2.64
C GLU A 2 1.09 -24.23 2.91
N ARG A 3 1.67 -23.05 3.07
CA ARG A 3 0.93 -21.81 3.32
C ARG A 3 1.44 -20.76 2.36
N VAL A 4 0.54 -20.17 1.59
CA VAL A 4 0.85 -19.02 0.74
C VAL A 4 1.13 -17.82 1.64
N PHE A 5 2.23 -17.11 1.37
CA PHE A 5 2.56 -15.85 2.01
C PHE A 5 3.05 -14.86 0.94
N GLY A 6 2.87 -13.58 1.21
CA GLY A 6 3.33 -12.47 0.37
C GLY A 6 4.20 -11.52 1.18
N LEU A 7 4.83 -10.58 0.48
CA LEU A 7 5.55 -9.46 1.07
C LEU A 7 5.02 -8.18 0.48
N GLU A 8 4.89 -7.17 1.33
CA GLU A 8 4.67 -5.80 0.94
C GLU A 8 5.95 -5.03 1.26
N THR A 9 6.33 -4.10 0.40
CA THR A 9 7.57 -3.33 0.58
C THR A 9 7.28 -1.88 0.31
N GLU A 10 7.41 -1.06 1.36
CA GLU A 10 7.33 0.38 1.27
C GLU A 10 8.70 0.96 0.89
N TYR A 11 8.72 1.84 -0.10
CA TYR A 11 9.90 2.58 -0.50
C TYR A 11 9.74 4.04 -0.10
N GLY A 12 10.72 4.59 0.61
CA GLY A 12 10.80 6.03 0.82
C GLY A 12 11.02 6.75 -0.51
N ILE A 13 10.27 7.82 -0.76
CA ILE A 13 10.34 8.63 -1.98
C ILE A 13 10.61 10.09 -1.67
N THR A 14 11.37 10.74 -2.53
CA THR A 14 11.62 12.19 -2.52
C THR A 14 11.83 12.68 -3.95
N VAL A 15 11.73 13.99 -4.16
CA VAL A 15 12.05 14.65 -5.42
C VAL A 15 13.31 15.49 -5.22
N GLU A 16 14.31 15.30 -6.08
CA GLU A 16 15.56 16.07 -6.01
C GLU A 16 15.29 17.56 -6.29
N GLY A 17 15.82 18.43 -5.43
CA GLY A 17 15.67 19.88 -5.56
C GLY A 17 14.32 20.44 -5.13
N ALA A 18 13.41 19.63 -4.60
CA ALA A 18 12.15 20.10 -4.02
C ALA A 18 12.33 20.50 -2.55
N ASP A 19 11.93 21.72 -2.20
CA ASP A 19 11.94 22.22 -0.81
C ASP A 19 10.90 21.50 0.07
N SER A 20 9.82 21.01 -0.54
CA SER A 20 8.79 20.19 0.10
C SER A 20 8.19 19.22 -0.91
N VAL A 21 7.84 18.01 -0.46
CA VAL A 21 7.27 16.97 -1.31
C VAL A 21 5.94 16.49 -0.72
N ASP A 22 4.90 16.50 -1.53
CA ASP A 22 3.68 15.75 -1.24
C ASP A 22 3.92 14.28 -1.59
N VAL A 23 4.38 13.51 -0.60
CA VAL A 23 4.76 12.10 -0.78
C VAL A 23 3.59 11.23 -1.25
N VAL A 24 2.35 11.61 -0.95
CA VAL A 24 1.16 10.86 -1.37
C VAL A 24 0.94 11.10 -2.86
N ALA A 25 0.94 12.36 -3.30
CA ALA A 25 0.77 12.70 -4.71
C ALA A 25 1.87 12.09 -5.59
N GLU A 26 3.13 12.18 -5.18
CA GLU A 26 4.26 11.61 -5.93
C GLU A 26 4.19 10.08 -6.01
N SER A 27 3.81 9.40 -4.93
CA SER A 27 3.64 7.94 -4.93
C SER A 27 2.54 7.51 -5.90
N ILE A 28 1.39 8.20 -5.91
CA ILE A 28 0.28 7.94 -6.84
C ILE A 28 0.73 8.15 -8.29
N ALA A 29 1.44 9.25 -8.56
CA ALA A 29 1.95 9.56 -9.90
C ALA A 29 2.91 8.49 -10.41
N LEU A 30 3.86 8.05 -9.58
CA LEU A 30 4.81 6.99 -9.89
C LEU A 30 4.09 5.68 -10.23
N VAL A 31 3.18 5.22 -9.37
CA VAL A 31 2.40 3.99 -9.62
C VAL A 31 1.59 4.10 -10.91
N ARG A 32 0.95 5.24 -11.17
CA ARG A 32 0.18 5.47 -12.41
C ARG A 32 1.05 5.41 -13.66
N SER A 33 2.23 6.04 -13.66
CA SER A 33 3.15 6.01 -14.83
C SER A 33 3.57 4.57 -15.19
N TYR A 34 3.65 3.69 -14.21
CA TYR A 34 3.99 2.29 -14.46
C TYR A 34 2.86 1.53 -15.18
N THR A 35 1.60 1.91 -14.96
CA THR A 35 0.45 1.31 -15.67
C THR A 35 0.47 1.56 -17.17
N GLU A 36 1.08 2.67 -17.62
CA GLU A 36 1.25 3.00 -19.04
C GLU A 36 2.12 1.98 -19.78
N HIS A 37 2.96 1.24 -19.05
CA HIS A 37 3.88 0.25 -19.60
C HIS A 37 3.28 -1.18 -19.62
N GLY A 38 1.95 -1.29 -19.51
CA GLY A 38 1.24 -2.58 -19.56
C GLY A 38 1.28 -3.36 -18.25
N ALA A 39 1.61 -2.70 -17.13
CA ALA A 39 1.52 -3.31 -15.82
C ALA A 39 0.07 -3.64 -15.49
N LEU A 40 -0.21 -4.91 -15.23
CA LEU A 40 -1.51 -5.34 -14.75
C LEU A 40 -1.58 -5.01 -13.25
N MET A 41 -2.46 -4.07 -12.88
CA MET A 41 -2.85 -3.84 -11.49
C MET A 41 -3.59 -5.09 -11.01
N LYS A 42 -2.85 -6.04 -10.44
CA LYS A 42 -3.36 -7.33 -9.96
C LYS A 42 -3.69 -7.32 -8.46
N TRP A 43 -3.67 -6.16 -7.83
CA TRP A 43 -3.97 -6.06 -6.41
C TRP A 43 -5.46 -6.32 -6.19
N ASP A 44 -5.79 -7.46 -5.58
CA ASP A 44 -7.14 -7.80 -5.18
C ASP A 44 -7.33 -7.43 -3.70
N TYR A 45 -7.83 -6.20 -3.48
CA TYR A 45 -8.17 -5.72 -2.14
C TYR A 45 -9.42 -6.39 -1.55
N GLY A 46 -10.19 -7.16 -2.33
CA GLY A 46 -11.49 -7.68 -1.91
C GLY A 46 -11.44 -8.64 -0.72
N HIS A 47 -10.25 -9.19 -0.44
CA HIS A 47 -9.99 -10.10 0.67
C HIS A 47 -9.18 -9.45 1.81
N GLU A 48 -8.82 -8.17 1.67
CA GLU A 48 -8.10 -7.44 2.72
C GLU A 48 -9.09 -6.89 3.76
N ASP A 49 -8.78 -7.15 5.03
CA ASP A 49 -9.51 -6.65 6.18
C ASP A 49 -8.43 -6.17 7.17
N PRO A 50 -8.08 -4.87 7.19
CA PRO A 50 -7.00 -4.35 8.03
C PRO A 50 -7.17 -4.68 9.52
N HIS A 51 -8.42 -4.83 9.96
CA HIS A 51 -8.73 -5.22 11.33
C HIS A 51 -8.53 -6.72 11.57
N ARG A 52 -8.36 -7.56 10.55
CA ARG A 52 -8.24 -9.03 10.70
C ARG A 52 -6.89 -9.54 10.24
N ASP A 53 -6.15 -10.14 11.17
CA ASP A 53 -4.88 -10.77 10.82
C ASP A 53 -5.04 -12.21 10.29
N ALA A 54 -3.96 -12.75 9.72
CA ALA A 54 -3.92 -14.12 9.19
C ALA A 54 -4.06 -15.23 10.27
N ARG A 55 -4.10 -14.90 11.56
CA ARG A 55 -4.33 -15.81 12.69
C ARG A 55 -5.81 -15.83 13.09
N GLY A 56 -6.63 -14.96 12.52
CA GLY A 56 -8.06 -14.83 12.82
C GLY A 56 -8.37 -13.88 13.99
N PHE A 57 -7.37 -13.13 14.49
CA PHE A 57 -7.62 -12.08 15.46
C PHE A 57 -8.24 -10.86 14.77
N ARG A 58 -9.25 -10.25 15.41
CA ARG A 58 -9.85 -8.99 14.95
C ARG A 58 -9.53 -7.85 15.90
N ALA A 59 -8.79 -6.86 15.43
CA ALA A 59 -8.57 -5.59 16.11
C ALA A 59 -9.87 -4.79 16.20
N ARG A 60 -10.11 -4.15 17.34
CA ARG A 60 -11.29 -3.31 17.55
C ARG A 60 -11.13 -1.94 16.90
N GLU A 61 -9.94 -1.38 17.00
CA GLU A 61 -9.56 -0.03 16.56
C GLU A 61 -8.12 -0.09 16.03
N LEU A 62 -7.86 0.61 14.93
CA LEU A 62 -6.54 0.83 14.35
C LEU A 62 -6.14 2.29 14.52
N ARG A 63 -4.84 2.56 14.51
CA ARG A 63 -4.33 3.94 14.50
C ARG A 63 -4.76 4.68 13.23
N GLN A 64 -4.85 3.98 12.11
CA GLN A 64 -5.27 4.55 10.83
C GLN A 64 -6.77 4.88 10.77
N ASP A 65 -7.61 4.37 11.68
CA ASP A 65 -9.06 4.64 11.69
C ASP A 65 -9.39 6.13 11.95
N VAL A 66 -8.43 6.93 12.42
CA VAL A 66 -8.60 8.38 12.69
C VAL A 66 -7.91 9.28 11.66
N ASP A 67 -7.06 8.71 10.80
CA ASP A 67 -6.25 9.44 9.82
C ASP A 67 -6.88 9.43 8.40
N GLU A 68 -7.96 8.67 8.18
CA GLU A 68 -8.79 8.66 6.95
C GLU A 68 -10.11 9.45 7.10
#